data_AF-A0A433WGD9-F1
#
_entry.id   AF-A0A433WGD9-F1
#
_cell.length_a   1.000
_cell.length_b   1.000
_cell.length_c   1.000
_cell.angle_alpha   90.00
_cell.angle_beta   90.00
_cell.angle_gamma   90.00
#
_symmetry.space_group_name_H-M   'P 1'
#
loop_
_entity.id
_entity.type
_entity.pdbx_description
1 polymer ?
#
loop_
_entity_poly.entity_id
_entity_poly.type
_entity_poly.pdbx_seq_one_letter_code
_entity_poly.pdbx_strand_id
1 'polypeptide(L)'
;MTITEQLKSLLPEIYLDENGYEYCIQPENGLTEEEISSISRRLPTGQLPADIKELLRFTRGFEFNAVIEITFDGIGQFGFENLFPHSVQLAHDGLGNFWILDINSKGQWGKVFYVSHDPAVVVVHSHSLSQFLEHIDEYGKFPVQSNLYHIHEKTVFDVWRVHQGFMVLEDARHTDDQALSNFALSLPDNYLIADLRHKPAGAGFAWGRHNPELDGTVKCPDELIWGIPRKSGQNFFTKLFRRSGDKTIKLV
;
A
#
# COMPACT_ATOMS: atom_id res chain seq x y z
N MET A 1 -14.31 9.81 -17.81
CA MET A 1 -13.52 8.75 -18.44
C MET A 1 -13.56 7.54 -17.53
N THR A 2 -13.99 6.38 -18.03
CA THR A 2 -13.90 5.11 -17.29
C THR A 2 -12.45 4.64 -17.24
N ILE A 3 -12.14 3.68 -16.36
CA ILE A 3 -10.78 3.10 -16.27
C ILE A 3 -10.39 2.42 -17.60
N THR A 4 -11.36 1.75 -18.25
CA THR A 4 -11.18 1.13 -19.56
C THR A 4 -10.87 2.17 -20.64
N GLU A 5 -11.60 3.28 -20.68
CA GLU A 5 -11.34 4.38 -21.61
C GLU A 5 -9.96 5.00 -21.38
N GLN A 6 -9.56 5.15 -20.12
CA GLN A 6 -8.22 5.63 -19.77
C GLN A 6 -7.14 4.69 -20.29
N LEU A 7 -7.22 3.39 -20.00
CA LEU A 7 -6.25 2.42 -20.48
C LEU A 7 -6.16 2.42 -22.01
N LYS A 8 -7.32 2.45 -22.69
CA LYS A 8 -7.38 2.55 -24.16
C LYS A 8 -6.67 3.79 -24.70
N SER A 9 -6.70 4.91 -23.98
CA SER A 9 -5.99 6.13 -24.38
C SER A 9 -4.47 6.02 -24.27
N LEU A 10 -3.95 5.08 -23.47
CA LEU A 10 -2.52 4.83 -23.29
C LEU A 10 -1.94 3.82 -24.29
N LEU A 11 -2.78 3.00 -24.94
CA LEU A 11 -2.34 1.98 -25.91
C LEU A 11 -1.56 2.51 -27.12
N PRO A 12 -1.88 3.68 -27.72
CA PRO A 12 -1.13 4.19 -28.85
C PRO A 12 0.18 4.90 -28.45
N GLU A 13 0.42 5.11 -27.15
CA GLU A 13 1.65 5.76 -26.68
C GLU A 13 2.86 4.86 -26.95
N ILE A 14 3.98 5.51 -27.29
CA ILE A 14 5.26 4.85 -27.54
C ILE A 14 6.21 5.24 -26.41
N TYR A 15 6.80 4.23 -25.77
CA TYR A 15 7.75 4.35 -24.69
C TYR A 15 9.11 3.84 -25.14
N LEU A 16 10.16 4.19 -24.39
CA LEU A 16 11.52 3.72 -24.63
C LEU A 16 11.97 2.85 -23.45
N ASP A 17 12.53 1.68 -23.73
CA ASP A 17 13.16 0.84 -22.72
C ASP A 17 14.55 1.37 -22.32
N GLU A 18 15.21 0.68 -21.38
CA GLU A 18 16.56 1.02 -20.90
C GLU A 18 17.64 1.03 -21.99
N ASN A 19 17.41 0.34 -23.11
CA ASN A 19 18.30 0.26 -24.25
C ASN A 19 17.90 1.22 -25.38
N GLY A 20 16.82 1.98 -25.20
CA GLY A 20 16.27 2.90 -26.19
C GLY A 20 15.43 2.24 -27.28
N TYR A 21 14.98 1.00 -27.08
CA TYR A 21 14.03 0.36 -27.99
C TYR A 21 12.61 0.82 -27.71
N GLU A 22 11.87 1.10 -28.78
CA GLU A 22 10.46 1.48 -28.70
C GLU A 22 9.59 0.29 -28.33
N TYR A 23 8.63 0.52 -27.44
CA TYR A 23 7.56 -0.41 -27.14
C TYR A 23 6.27 0.33 -26.82
N CYS A 24 5.15 -0.38 -26.87
CA CYS A 24 3.83 0.13 -26.46
C CYS A 24 3.14 -0.90 -25.58
N ILE A 25 2.13 -0.45 -24.82
CA ILE A 25 1.34 -1.33 -23.95
C ILE A 25 0.63 -2.38 -24.81
N GLN A 26 0.83 -3.66 -24.47
CA GLN A 26 0.12 -4.77 -25.10
C GLN A 26 -0.90 -5.33 -24.10
N PRO A 27 -2.20 -5.05 -24.29
CA PRO A 27 -3.22 -5.60 -23.42
C PRO A 27 -3.36 -7.10 -23.66
N GLU A 28 -3.51 -7.85 -22.57
CA GLU A 28 -3.88 -9.25 -22.64
C GLU A 28 -5.35 -9.42 -23.04
N ASN A 29 -5.73 -10.66 -23.33
CA ASN A 29 -7.12 -10.99 -23.58
C ASN A 29 -7.99 -10.64 -22.37
N GLY A 30 -9.20 -10.13 -22.65
CA GLY A 30 -10.24 -9.98 -21.65
C GLY A 30 -10.73 -11.32 -21.13
N LEU A 31 -11.36 -11.27 -19.96
CA LEU A 31 -11.93 -12.42 -19.27
C LEU A 31 -13.34 -12.75 -19.79
N THR A 32 -13.66 -14.03 -19.75
CA THR A 32 -15.01 -14.55 -19.98
C THR A 32 -15.96 -14.18 -18.83
N GLU A 33 -17.27 -14.26 -19.05
CA GLU A 33 -18.26 -14.02 -17.97
C GLU A 33 -18.12 -15.05 -16.83
N GLU A 34 -17.73 -16.29 -17.15
CA GLU A 34 -17.45 -17.34 -16.18
C GLU A 34 -16.25 -17.00 -15.30
N GLU A 35 -15.15 -16.51 -15.87
CA GLU A 35 -13.97 -16.06 -15.14
C GLU A 35 -14.29 -14.84 -14.27
N ILE A 36 -14.99 -13.86 -14.83
CA ILE A 36 -15.45 -12.66 -14.09
C ILE A 36 -16.35 -13.04 -12.92
N SER A 37 -17.26 -14.00 -13.12
CA SER A 37 -18.11 -14.55 -12.05
C SER A 37 -17.27 -15.26 -10.97
N SER A 38 -16.23 -16.00 -11.39
CA SER A 38 -15.29 -16.64 -10.46
C SER A 38 -14.55 -15.62 -9.60
N ILE A 39 -14.04 -14.56 -10.20
CA ILE A 39 -13.36 -13.44 -9.52
C ILE A 39 -14.33 -12.73 -8.57
N SER A 40 -15.55 -12.42 -9.03
CA SER A 40 -16.56 -11.73 -8.23
C SER A 40 -16.86 -12.45 -6.93
N ARG A 41 -16.96 -13.79 -6.95
CA ARG A 41 -17.21 -14.62 -5.76
C ARG A 41 -16.11 -14.56 -4.70
N ARG A 42 -14.91 -14.09 -5.05
CA ARG A 42 -13.78 -13.94 -4.13
C ARG A 42 -13.79 -12.58 -3.42
N LEU A 43 -14.64 -11.66 -3.85
CA LEU A 43 -14.81 -10.36 -3.21
C LEU A 43 -15.76 -10.44 -2.01
N PRO A 44 -15.64 -9.52 -1.04
CA PRO A 44 -16.50 -9.50 0.15
C PRO A 44 -18.01 -9.51 -0.14
N THR A 45 -18.41 -8.83 -1.22
CA THR A 45 -19.81 -8.70 -1.63
C THR A 45 -20.25 -9.73 -2.67
N GLY A 46 -19.33 -10.55 -3.19
CA GLY A 46 -19.61 -11.43 -4.32
C GLY A 46 -19.82 -10.66 -5.64
N GLN A 47 -19.52 -9.36 -5.70
CA GLN A 47 -19.83 -8.49 -6.85
C GLN A 47 -18.65 -7.57 -7.19
N LEU A 48 -18.37 -7.42 -8.48
CA LEU A 48 -17.44 -6.42 -9.01
C LEU A 48 -18.16 -5.08 -9.27
N PRO A 49 -17.48 -3.95 -9.03
CA PRO A 49 -17.91 -2.66 -9.57
C PRO A 49 -18.07 -2.72 -11.10
N ALA A 50 -19.03 -1.96 -11.65
CA ALA A 50 -19.40 -2.05 -13.07
C ALA A 50 -18.26 -1.63 -14.02
N ASP A 51 -17.50 -0.61 -13.65
CA ASP A 51 -16.32 -0.12 -14.36
C ASP A 51 -15.18 -1.14 -14.34
N ILE A 52 -14.97 -1.84 -13.22
CA ILE A 52 -14.00 -2.94 -13.14
C ILE A 52 -14.45 -4.15 -13.96
N LYS A 53 -15.76 -4.46 -13.97
CA LYS A 53 -16.29 -5.51 -14.84
C LYS A 53 -16.08 -5.18 -16.32
N GLU A 54 -16.27 -3.92 -16.70
CA GLU A 54 -15.95 -3.44 -18.06
C GLU A 54 -14.46 -3.60 -18.38
N LEU A 55 -13.58 -3.21 -17.45
CA LEU A 55 -12.13 -3.35 -17.60
C LEU A 55 -11.73 -4.81 -17.81
N LEU A 56 -12.20 -5.72 -16.97
CA LEU A 56 -11.87 -7.14 -17.06
C LEU A 56 -12.39 -7.82 -18.33
N ARG A 57 -13.52 -7.36 -18.88
CA ARG A 57 -13.99 -7.81 -20.21
C ARG A 57 -13.08 -7.33 -21.34
N PHE A 58 -12.47 -6.17 -21.17
CA PHE A 58 -11.56 -5.61 -22.15
C PHE A 58 -10.20 -6.29 -22.07
N THR A 59 -9.65 -6.45 -20.86
CA THR A 59 -8.35 -7.04 -20.63
C THR A 59 -8.19 -7.51 -19.19
N ARG A 60 -7.47 -8.61 -18.96
CA ARG A 60 -7.10 -9.03 -17.60
C ARG A 60 -5.92 -8.24 -17.02
N GLY A 61 -5.16 -7.57 -17.87
CA GLY A 61 -3.86 -7.01 -17.54
C GLY A 61 -3.08 -6.62 -18.80
N PHE A 62 -1.86 -6.16 -18.65
CA PHE A 62 -1.00 -5.85 -19.78
C PHE A 62 0.47 -5.98 -19.41
N GLU A 63 1.28 -6.27 -20.42
CA GLU A 63 2.73 -6.23 -20.30
C GLU A 63 3.22 -4.78 -20.37
N PHE A 64 4.15 -4.45 -19.48
CA PHE A 64 4.83 -3.17 -19.47
C PHE A 64 6.30 -3.42 -19.15
N ASN A 65 7.20 -3.29 -20.14
CA ASN A 65 8.61 -3.69 -20.00
C ASN A 65 9.31 -3.18 -18.71
N ALA A 66 8.87 -2.05 -18.18
CA ALA A 66 9.35 -1.44 -16.95
C ALA A 66 8.83 -2.06 -15.64
N VAL A 67 7.66 -2.67 -15.66
CA VAL A 67 6.98 -3.31 -14.52
C VAL A 67 6.43 -4.62 -15.04
N ILE A 68 7.17 -5.72 -14.82
CA ILE A 68 7.04 -7.05 -15.44
C ILE A 68 5.66 -7.32 -16.05
N GLU A 69 4.62 -7.27 -15.21
CA GLU A 69 3.24 -7.49 -15.60
C GLU A 69 2.32 -6.63 -14.72
N ILE A 70 1.27 -6.06 -15.30
CA ILE A 70 0.19 -5.41 -14.56
C ILE A 70 -1.09 -6.22 -14.76
N THR A 71 -1.72 -6.67 -13.67
CA THR A 71 -2.96 -7.46 -13.68
C THR A 71 -4.08 -6.73 -12.94
N PHE A 72 -5.32 -7.07 -13.30
CA PHE A 72 -6.53 -6.58 -12.63
C PHE A 72 -7.33 -7.72 -11.98
N ASP A 73 -6.90 -8.97 -12.14
CA ASP A 73 -7.56 -10.17 -11.59
C ASP A 73 -6.75 -10.87 -10.48
N GLY A 74 -5.65 -10.26 -10.03
CA GLY A 74 -4.76 -10.72 -8.96
C GLY A 74 -5.36 -10.75 -7.54
N ILE A 75 -6.66 -11.02 -7.41
CA ILE A 75 -7.33 -11.21 -6.12
C ILE A 75 -6.65 -12.37 -5.38
N GLY A 76 -6.35 -12.20 -4.10
CA GLY A 76 -5.86 -13.26 -3.21
C GLY A 76 -4.53 -13.90 -3.63
N GLN A 77 -3.69 -13.19 -4.38
CA GLN A 77 -2.36 -13.65 -4.78
C GLN A 77 -1.23 -13.04 -3.93
N PHE A 78 -1.55 -12.05 -3.10
CA PHE A 78 -0.57 -11.20 -2.43
C PHE A 78 0.16 -11.88 -1.26
N GLY A 79 -0.52 -12.69 -0.44
CA GLY A 79 0.11 -13.48 0.63
C GLY A 79 0.38 -12.73 1.94
N PHE A 80 0.06 -11.44 2.03
CA PHE A 80 0.07 -10.69 3.29
C PHE A 80 -1.33 -10.17 3.67
N GLU A 81 -2.29 -11.09 3.74
CA GLU A 81 -3.70 -10.80 4.00
C GLU A 81 -3.93 -10.16 5.39
N ASN A 82 -3.00 -10.32 6.34
CA ASN A 82 -3.03 -9.61 7.62
C ASN A 82 -2.92 -8.07 7.45
N LEU A 83 -2.18 -7.62 6.43
CA LEU A 83 -2.10 -6.20 6.06
C LEU A 83 -3.27 -5.79 5.16
N PHE A 84 -3.63 -6.64 4.19
CA PHE A 84 -4.65 -6.34 3.20
C PHE A 84 -5.61 -7.54 3.02
N PRO A 85 -6.64 -7.67 3.89
CA PRO A 85 -7.53 -8.84 3.91
C PRO A 85 -8.28 -9.08 2.61
N HIS A 86 -8.60 -8.00 1.91
CA HIS A 86 -9.22 -8.03 0.59
C HIS A 86 -8.46 -7.07 -0.31
N SER A 87 -7.84 -7.61 -1.34
CA SER A 87 -6.99 -6.83 -2.23
C SER A 87 -6.85 -7.47 -3.61
N VAL A 88 -6.37 -6.66 -4.55
CA VAL A 88 -5.89 -7.08 -5.85
C VAL A 88 -4.39 -6.81 -5.89
N GLN A 89 -3.59 -7.84 -6.14
CA GLN A 89 -2.20 -7.64 -6.53
C GLN A 89 -2.19 -7.14 -7.97
N LEU A 90 -1.85 -5.87 -8.16
CA LEU A 90 -1.80 -5.25 -9.48
C LEU A 90 -0.48 -5.56 -10.19
N ALA A 91 0.64 -5.60 -9.47
CA ALA A 91 1.95 -5.86 -10.05
C ALA A 91 2.93 -6.36 -8.99
N HIS A 92 4.06 -6.90 -9.43
CA HIS A 92 5.22 -7.20 -8.62
C HIS A 92 6.52 -7.07 -9.42
N ASP A 93 7.65 -6.94 -8.74
CA ASP A 93 8.97 -6.89 -9.37
C ASP A 93 9.73 -8.23 -9.31
N GLY A 94 9.15 -9.26 -8.68
CA GLY A 94 9.77 -10.57 -8.51
C GLY A 94 10.86 -10.61 -7.41
N LEU A 95 11.10 -9.50 -6.73
CA LEU A 95 12.04 -9.34 -5.62
C LEU A 95 11.30 -9.07 -4.30
N GLY A 96 10.03 -9.46 -4.23
CA GLY A 96 9.20 -9.30 -3.03
C GLY A 96 8.67 -7.88 -2.82
N ASN A 97 8.55 -7.09 -3.90
CA ASN A 97 7.83 -5.83 -3.88
C ASN A 97 6.55 -5.94 -4.72
N PHE A 98 5.48 -5.33 -4.22
CA PHE A 98 4.14 -5.49 -4.78
C PHE A 98 3.39 -4.15 -4.85
N TRP A 99 2.56 -4.01 -5.88
CA TRP A 99 1.55 -2.95 -5.95
C TRP A 99 0.19 -3.55 -5.66
N ILE A 100 -0.43 -3.14 -4.56
CA ILE A 100 -1.63 -3.74 -3.99
C ILE A 100 -2.75 -2.72 -3.96
N LEU A 101 -3.87 -3.03 -4.59
CA LEU A 101 -5.09 -2.27 -4.48
C LEU A 101 -5.93 -2.80 -3.31
N ASP A 102 -6.27 -1.92 -2.37
CA ASP A 102 -7.12 -2.26 -1.23
C ASP A 102 -8.59 -2.33 -1.65
N ILE A 103 -9.32 -3.32 -1.12
CA ILE A 103 -10.75 -3.47 -1.31
C ILE A 103 -11.44 -3.41 0.06
N ASN A 104 -12.44 -2.54 0.19
CA ASN A 104 -13.22 -2.45 1.42
C ASN A 104 -14.29 -3.56 1.51
N SER A 105 -14.96 -3.69 2.65
CA SER A 105 -16.02 -4.69 2.89
C SER A 105 -17.21 -4.55 1.95
N LYS A 106 -17.39 -3.37 1.34
CA LYS A 106 -18.43 -3.10 0.32
C LYS A 106 -17.97 -3.47 -1.09
N GLY A 107 -16.79 -4.08 -1.25
CA GLY A 107 -16.24 -4.47 -2.55
C GLY A 107 -15.75 -3.28 -3.39
N GLN A 108 -15.61 -2.09 -2.80
CA GLN A 108 -15.15 -0.90 -3.51
C GLN A 108 -13.62 -0.90 -3.58
N TRP A 109 -13.11 -0.58 -4.76
CA TRP A 109 -11.69 -0.51 -5.04
C TRP A 109 -11.15 0.85 -4.58
N GLY A 110 -10.15 0.81 -3.70
CA GLY A 110 -9.61 1.97 -2.99
C GLY A 110 -8.25 2.43 -3.51
N LYS A 111 -7.38 2.80 -2.57
CA LYS A 111 -6.01 3.23 -2.83
C LYS A 111 -5.15 2.07 -3.33
N VAL A 112 -4.10 2.39 -4.08
CA VAL A 112 -3.01 1.47 -4.39
C VAL A 112 -1.85 1.75 -3.45
N PHE A 113 -1.25 0.69 -2.94
CA PHE A 113 -0.13 0.70 -2.03
C PHE A 113 1.06 0.02 -2.68
N TYR A 114 2.25 0.57 -2.46
CA TYR A 114 3.49 -0.16 -2.66
C TYR A 114 3.85 -0.87 -1.36
N VAL A 115 4.07 -2.17 -1.44
CA VAL A 115 4.40 -3.04 -0.32
C VAL A 115 5.76 -3.67 -0.62
N SER A 116 6.78 -3.31 0.15
CA SER A 116 8.12 -3.89 0.03
C SER A 116 8.40 -4.85 1.17
N HIS A 117 9.03 -5.99 0.89
CA HIS A 117 9.44 -6.92 1.94
C HIS A 117 10.80 -6.56 2.58
N ASP A 118 11.71 -5.88 1.86
CA ASP A 118 13.00 -5.43 2.38
C ASP A 118 13.46 -4.08 1.77
N PRO A 119 13.36 -2.96 2.51
CA PRO A 119 12.85 -2.88 3.88
C PRO A 119 11.34 -3.11 3.93
N ALA A 120 10.88 -3.78 4.99
CA ALA A 120 9.47 -4.12 5.18
C ALA A 120 8.58 -2.89 5.50
N VAL A 121 7.97 -2.30 4.46
CA VAL A 121 7.21 -1.03 4.52
C VAL A 121 5.97 -1.01 3.62
N VAL A 122 4.88 -0.38 4.07
CA VAL A 122 3.69 -0.05 3.27
C VAL A 122 3.83 1.43 2.91
N VAL A 123 3.63 1.79 1.66
CA VAL A 123 3.58 3.18 1.18
C VAL A 123 2.32 3.39 0.36
N VAL A 124 1.59 4.48 0.59
CA VAL A 124 0.52 4.93 -0.30
C VAL A 124 1.13 5.25 -1.66
N HIS A 125 0.79 4.50 -2.69
CA HIS A 125 1.29 4.75 -4.04
C HIS A 125 0.39 5.72 -4.80
N SER A 126 -0.91 5.44 -4.84
CA SER A 126 -1.90 6.29 -5.50
C SER A 126 -3.27 6.15 -4.83
N HIS A 127 -4.14 7.12 -5.07
CA HIS A 127 -5.46 7.21 -4.44
C HIS A 127 -6.54 6.40 -5.16
N SER A 128 -6.26 5.89 -6.34
CA SER A 128 -7.16 5.06 -7.14
C SER A 128 -6.39 4.25 -8.18
N LEU A 129 -7.07 3.28 -8.81
CA LEU A 129 -6.56 2.56 -9.97
C LEU A 129 -6.33 3.50 -11.17
N SER A 130 -7.20 4.48 -11.37
CA SER A 130 -7.05 5.48 -12.43
C SER A 130 -5.75 6.27 -12.28
N GLN A 131 -5.47 6.77 -11.07
CA GLN A 131 -4.21 7.46 -10.80
C GLN A 131 -3.00 6.52 -10.88
N PHE A 132 -3.16 5.23 -10.54
CA PHE A 132 -2.11 4.25 -10.76
C PHE A 132 -1.71 4.14 -12.23
N LEU A 133 -2.68 4.06 -13.15
CA LEU A 133 -2.42 4.04 -14.60
C LEU A 133 -1.74 5.33 -15.09
N GLU A 134 -2.07 6.49 -14.52
CA GLU A 134 -1.35 7.75 -14.82
C GLU A 134 0.12 7.65 -14.41
N HIS A 135 0.42 7.06 -13.25
CA HIS A 135 1.80 6.87 -12.80
C HIS A 135 2.56 5.82 -13.63
N ILE A 136 1.88 4.85 -14.23
CA ILE A 136 2.49 3.90 -15.18
C ILE A 136 2.87 4.62 -16.49
N ASP A 137 1.97 5.43 -17.04
CA ASP A 137 2.26 6.27 -18.20
C ASP A 137 3.42 7.25 -17.91
N GLU A 138 3.38 7.92 -16.75
CA GLU A 138 4.44 8.80 -16.27
C GLU A 138 5.79 8.07 -16.21
N TYR A 139 5.82 6.83 -15.67
CA TYR A 139 7.04 6.03 -15.63
C TYR A 139 7.57 5.74 -17.03
N GLY A 140 6.72 5.33 -17.96
CA GLY A 140 7.16 5.04 -19.34
C GLY A 140 7.76 6.27 -20.04
N LYS A 141 7.25 7.47 -19.75
CA LYS A 141 7.71 8.72 -20.34
C LYS A 141 8.93 9.32 -19.63
N PHE A 142 8.95 9.24 -18.32
CA PHE A 142 9.94 9.89 -17.45
C PHE A 142 10.37 8.97 -16.30
N PRO A 143 11.10 7.86 -16.58
CA PRO A 143 11.35 6.81 -15.59
C PRO A 143 11.91 7.35 -14.27
N VAL A 144 12.95 8.19 -14.31
CA VAL A 144 13.67 8.68 -13.12
C VAL A 144 12.91 9.78 -12.34
N GLN A 145 11.96 10.47 -12.99
CA GLN A 145 11.15 11.52 -12.36
C GLN A 145 9.79 11.00 -11.89
N SER A 146 9.41 9.80 -12.30
CA SER A 146 8.10 9.24 -12.03
C SER A 146 7.86 8.94 -10.56
N ASN A 147 6.57 8.94 -10.19
CA ASN A 147 6.14 8.54 -8.85
C ASN A 147 6.59 7.12 -8.49
N LEU A 148 6.52 6.18 -9.45
CA LEU A 148 6.88 4.79 -9.23
C LEU A 148 8.37 4.64 -8.87
N TYR A 149 9.26 5.31 -9.62
CA TYR A 149 10.69 5.34 -9.31
C TYR A 149 10.97 6.01 -7.96
N HIS A 150 10.34 7.15 -7.67
CA HIS A 150 10.55 7.84 -6.40
C HIS A 150 10.10 7.02 -5.19
N ILE A 151 9.00 6.27 -5.30
CA ILE A 151 8.56 5.38 -4.23
C ILE A 151 9.57 4.26 -4.03
N HIS A 152 9.91 3.54 -5.10
CA HIS A 152 10.80 2.38 -5.07
C HIS A 152 12.21 2.76 -4.54
N GLU A 153 12.81 3.83 -5.06
CA GLU A 153 14.22 4.15 -4.81
C GLU A 153 14.47 5.06 -3.61
N LYS A 154 13.47 5.82 -3.15
CA LYS A 154 13.66 6.86 -2.11
C LYS A 154 12.70 6.70 -0.96
N THR A 155 11.41 6.80 -1.23
CA THR A 155 10.38 6.88 -0.19
C THR A 155 10.39 5.67 0.74
N VAL A 156 10.60 4.48 0.19
CA VAL A 156 10.73 3.23 0.95
C VAL A 156 11.80 3.33 2.03
N PHE A 157 12.98 3.87 1.70
CA PHE A 157 14.07 4.06 2.66
C PHE A 157 13.79 5.19 3.65
N ASP A 158 13.12 6.27 3.22
CA ASP A 158 12.75 7.39 4.09
C ASP A 158 11.73 6.94 5.14
N VAL A 159 10.71 6.17 4.75
CA VAL A 159 9.74 5.55 5.68
C VAL A 159 10.47 4.61 6.65
N TRP A 160 11.38 3.78 6.15
CA TRP A 160 12.11 2.82 6.97
C TRP A 160 13.07 3.45 8.01
N ARG A 161 13.71 4.57 7.65
CA ARG A 161 14.80 5.19 8.43
C ARG A 161 14.36 6.40 9.24
N VAL A 162 13.49 7.24 8.68
CA VAL A 162 13.16 8.56 9.23
C VAL A 162 11.73 8.62 9.74
N HIS A 163 10.77 8.18 8.92
CA HIS A 163 9.34 8.36 9.19
C HIS A 163 8.61 7.01 9.25
N GLN A 164 8.79 6.27 10.35
CA GLN A 164 8.24 4.92 10.50
C GLN A 164 6.70 4.82 10.44
N GLY A 165 5.99 5.95 10.46
CA GLY A 165 4.55 6.00 10.14
C GLY A 165 3.61 5.59 11.27
N PHE A 166 4.12 5.46 12.50
CA PHE A 166 3.33 5.01 13.64
C PHE A 166 2.98 6.14 14.60
N MET A 167 1.77 6.08 15.15
CA MET A 167 1.35 6.79 16.35
C MET A 167 1.30 5.83 17.55
N VAL A 168 1.44 6.40 18.75
CA VAL A 168 1.32 5.64 19.99
C VAL A 168 -0.16 5.31 20.22
N LEU A 169 -0.43 4.08 20.67
CA LEU A 169 -1.79 3.58 20.88
C LEU A 169 -2.61 4.47 21.84
N GLU A 170 -1.98 4.98 22.90
CA GLU A 170 -2.65 5.80 23.89
C GLU A 170 -3.16 7.12 23.31
N ASP A 171 -2.38 7.77 22.43
CA ASP A 171 -2.82 8.98 21.73
C ASP A 171 -4.00 8.66 20.80
N ALA A 172 -3.99 7.48 20.16
CA ALA A 172 -5.08 7.03 19.31
C ALA A 172 -6.37 6.73 20.10
N ARG A 173 -6.28 6.28 21.35
CA ARG A 173 -7.45 6.03 22.22
C ARG A 173 -8.14 7.33 22.65
N HIS A 174 -7.40 8.42 22.82
CA HIS A 174 -7.89 9.69 23.35
C HIS A 174 -8.23 10.75 22.28
N THR A 175 -8.19 10.37 21.00
CA THR A 175 -8.60 11.24 19.89
C THR A 175 -10.13 11.41 19.83
N ASP A 176 -10.59 12.54 19.28
CA ASP A 176 -12.00 12.79 18.97
C ASP A 176 -12.48 12.03 17.72
N ASP A 177 -11.56 11.44 16.95
CA ASP A 177 -11.89 10.57 15.82
C ASP A 177 -12.43 9.22 16.33
N GLN A 178 -13.74 9.06 16.27
CA GLN A 178 -14.43 7.89 16.82
C GLN A 178 -14.00 6.57 16.18
N ALA A 179 -13.68 6.55 14.89
CA ALA A 179 -13.26 5.32 14.21
C ALA A 179 -11.87 4.89 14.71
N LEU A 180 -10.94 5.84 14.79
CA LEU A 180 -9.60 5.61 15.30
C LEU A 180 -9.60 5.24 16.79
N SER A 181 -10.36 5.97 17.62
CA SER A 181 -10.48 5.70 19.05
C SER A 181 -11.07 4.31 19.32
N ASN A 182 -12.17 3.96 18.65
CA ASN A 182 -12.79 2.65 18.80
C ASN A 182 -11.85 1.51 18.39
N PHE A 183 -11.15 1.67 17.26
CA PHE A 183 -10.19 0.68 16.82
C PHE A 183 -9.03 0.55 17.83
N ALA A 184 -8.45 1.66 18.28
CA ALA A 184 -7.36 1.64 19.25
C ALA A 184 -7.76 1.08 20.63
N LEU A 185 -9.00 1.30 21.08
CA LEU A 185 -9.54 0.73 22.32
C LEU A 185 -9.77 -0.79 22.21
N SER A 186 -9.95 -1.32 20.99
CA SER A 186 -10.08 -2.77 20.77
C SER A 186 -8.76 -3.53 20.86
N LEU A 187 -7.63 -2.83 20.81
CA LEU A 187 -6.30 -3.44 20.75
C LEU A 187 -5.62 -3.53 22.13
N PRO A 188 -4.84 -4.60 22.38
CA PRO A 188 -3.97 -4.68 23.54
C PRO A 188 -2.90 -3.58 23.59
N ASP A 189 -2.38 -3.31 24.78
CA ASP A 189 -1.45 -2.19 25.03
C ASP A 189 -0.10 -2.28 24.30
N ASN A 190 0.25 -3.46 23.76
CA ASN A 190 1.51 -3.65 23.04
C ASN A 190 1.44 -3.27 21.55
N TYR A 191 0.36 -2.66 21.06
CA TYR A 191 0.21 -2.28 19.66
C TYR A 191 0.74 -0.88 19.34
N LEU A 192 1.12 -0.68 18.08
CA LEU A 192 1.27 0.63 17.43
C LEU A 192 0.15 0.79 16.41
N ILE A 193 -0.22 2.05 16.13
CA ILE A 193 -1.21 2.36 15.10
C ILE A 193 -0.53 3.01 13.92
N ALA A 194 -0.84 2.56 12.70
CA ALA A 194 -0.57 3.29 11.48
C ALA A 194 -1.90 3.76 10.88
N ASP A 195 -2.01 5.04 10.52
CA ASP A 195 -3.22 5.62 9.91
C ASP A 195 -2.86 6.33 8.61
N LEU A 196 -3.35 5.79 7.49
CA LEU A 196 -3.15 6.29 6.14
C LEU A 196 -4.43 6.85 5.50
N ARG A 197 -5.54 7.01 6.24
CA ARG A 197 -6.83 7.47 5.69
C ARG A 197 -6.70 8.79 4.93
N HIS A 198 -6.11 9.80 5.58
CA HIS A 198 -5.95 11.15 5.03
C HIS A 198 -4.51 11.50 4.64
N LYS A 199 -3.69 10.48 4.38
CA LYS A 199 -2.29 10.68 4.00
C LYS A 199 -2.12 10.76 2.47
N PRO A 200 -1.18 11.60 1.98
CA PRO A 200 -0.88 11.71 0.55
C PRO A 200 -0.12 10.47 0.04
N ALA A 201 0.03 10.37 -1.28
CA ALA A 201 1.02 9.48 -1.89
C ALA A 201 2.41 9.72 -1.28
N GLY A 202 3.17 8.63 -1.11
CA GLY A 202 4.48 8.62 -0.46
C GLY A 202 4.47 8.53 1.06
N ALA A 203 3.33 8.73 1.73
CA ALA A 203 3.22 8.42 3.15
C ALA A 203 3.15 6.91 3.37
N GLY A 204 3.73 6.41 4.47
CA GLY A 204 3.79 4.98 4.73
C GLY A 204 4.12 4.62 6.17
N PHE A 205 4.23 3.34 6.45
CA PHE A 205 4.69 2.81 7.74
C PHE A 205 5.59 1.60 7.60
N ALA A 206 6.50 1.41 8.55
CA ALA A 206 7.56 0.41 8.52
C ALA A 206 7.27 -0.80 9.42
N TRP A 207 6.37 -1.69 9.00
CA TRP A 207 5.94 -2.82 9.85
C TRP A 207 7.10 -3.73 10.26
N GLY A 208 8.09 -3.95 9.38
CA GLY A 208 9.21 -4.86 9.64
C GLY A 208 10.09 -4.47 10.82
N ARG A 209 10.02 -3.21 11.27
CA ARG A 209 10.73 -2.75 12.47
C ARG A 209 10.17 -3.32 13.77
N HIS A 210 8.88 -3.62 13.79
CA HIS A 210 8.14 -3.98 15.00
C HIS A 210 7.58 -5.41 14.93
N ASN A 211 7.15 -5.84 13.74
CA ASN A 211 6.58 -7.16 13.51
C ASN A 211 6.83 -7.68 12.07
N PRO A 212 8.04 -8.15 11.75
CA PRO A 212 8.36 -8.64 10.42
C PRO A 212 7.54 -9.87 9.99
N GLU A 213 7.09 -10.69 10.94
CA GLU A 213 6.26 -11.88 10.66
C GLU A 213 4.78 -11.54 10.42
N LEU A 214 4.37 -10.30 10.67
CA LEU A 214 2.97 -9.85 10.62
C LEU A 214 2.00 -10.60 11.55
N ASP A 215 2.46 -11.50 12.41
CA ASP A 215 1.64 -12.20 13.41
C ASP A 215 0.85 -11.24 14.30
N GLY A 216 -0.47 -11.40 14.36
CA GLY A 216 -1.35 -10.54 15.15
C GLY A 216 -1.53 -9.12 14.59
N THR A 217 -0.96 -8.81 13.42
CA THR A 217 -1.27 -7.58 12.69
C THR A 217 -2.72 -7.60 12.29
N VAL A 218 -3.40 -6.47 12.49
CA VAL A 218 -4.82 -6.33 12.16
C VAL A 218 -5.06 -5.01 11.43
N LYS A 219 -5.88 -5.05 10.37
CA LYS A 219 -6.40 -3.86 9.71
C LYS A 219 -7.78 -3.53 10.30
N CYS A 220 -8.04 -2.26 10.58
CA CYS A 220 -9.38 -1.79 10.93
C CYS A 220 -10.34 -2.07 9.76
N PRO A 221 -11.50 -2.69 9.99
CA PRO A 221 -12.48 -2.91 8.94
C PRO A 221 -12.84 -1.59 8.24
N ASP A 222 -12.87 -1.61 6.90
CA ASP A 222 -13.23 -0.48 6.02
C ASP A 222 -12.37 0.79 6.09
N GLU A 223 -11.41 0.83 7.00
CA GLU A 223 -10.56 1.98 7.22
C GLU A 223 -9.11 1.67 6.87
N LEU A 224 -8.36 2.69 6.46
CA LEU A 224 -6.93 2.59 6.20
C LEU A 224 -6.15 2.83 7.51
N ILE A 225 -6.47 2.03 8.53
CA ILE A 225 -5.83 2.04 9.84
C ILE A 225 -5.36 0.62 10.14
N TRP A 226 -4.14 0.48 10.65
CA TRP A 226 -3.55 -0.81 11.02
C TRP A 226 -3.06 -0.77 12.46
N GLY A 227 -3.27 -1.89 13.16
CA GLY A 227 -2.66 -2.20 14.44
C GLY A 227 -1.49 -3.17 14.23
N ILE A 228 -0.28 -2.73 14.56
CA ILE A 228 0.93 -3.57 14.49
C ILE A 228 1.37 -3.93 15.91
N PRO A 229 1.34 -5.22 16.31
CA PRO A 229 1.82 -5.61 17.63
C PRO A 229 3.33 -5.41 17.73
N ARG A 230 3.79 -4.97 18.89
CA ARG A 230 5.21 -4.93 19.22
C ARG A 230 5.54 -6.24 19.92
N LYS A 231 6.60 -6.91 19.46
CA LYS A 231 7.14 -8.07 20.18
C LYS A 231 7.68 -7.63 21.56
N SER A 232 7.22 -8.30 22.61
CA SER A 232 7.64 -8.09 23.99
C SER A 232 9.16 -8.29 24.11
N GLY A 233 9.89 -7.20 24.38
CA GLY A 233 11.36 -7.22 24.44
C GLY A 233 12.03 -5.97 23.87
N GLN A 234 11.35 -5.21 23.01
CA GLN A 234 11.78 -3.87 22.60
C GLN A 234 11.38 -2.82 23.67
N ASN A 235 11.96 -2.93 24.86
CA ASN A 235 11.78 -1.97 25.94
C ASN A 235 12.44 -0.63 25.59
N PHE A 236 11.66 0.32 25.10
CA PHE A 236 12.00 1.73 25.26
C PHE A 236 11.64 2.15 26.68
N PHE A 237 12.58 1.98 27.61
CA PHE A 237 12.51 2.72 28.86
C PHE A 237 12.46 4.21 28.53
N THR A 238 11.28 4.77 28.73
CA THR A 238 11.00 6.12 29.22
C THR A 238 12.24 7.00 29.38
N LYS A 239 12.30 8.07 28.58
CA LYS A 239 13.07 9.30 28.88
C LYS A 239 12.46 10.02 30.10
N LEU A 240 12.33 9.35 31.23
CA LEU A 240 12.12 9.97 32.53
C LEU A 240 13.37 9.74 33.36
N PHE A 241 13.87 10.81 33.98
CA PHE A 241 15.12 10.95 34.75
C PHE A 241 16.32 11.53 34.00
N ARG A 242 16.23 12.83 33.69
CA ARG A 242 17.39 13.73 33.81
C ARG A 242 17.18 14.66 35.01
N ARG A 243 17.65 14.16 36.16
CA ARG A 243 17.97 14.81 37.45
C ARG A 243 17.71 16.32 37.57
N SER A 244 16.73 16.64 38.42
CA SER A 244 16.76 17.76 39.36
C SER A 244 17.78 17.51 40.48
N GLY A 245 18.56 18.55 40.85
CA GLY A 245 19.45 18.62 42.03
C GLY A 245 20.76 17.84 41.89
N ASP A 246 21.95 18.39 42.13
CA ASP A 246 22.31 19.12 43.33
C ASP A 246 23.59 19.96 43.13
N LYS A 247 23.69 21.04 43.91
CA LYS A 247 24.81 21.98 43.95
C LYS A 247 25.99 21.34 44.67
N THR A 248 27.22 21.56 44.20
CA THR A 248 28.34 21.79 45.12
C THR A 248 29.37 22.72 44.49
N ILE A 249 29.50 23.89 45.10
CA ILE A 249 30.57 24.87 44.91
C ILE A 249 31.86 24.28 45.49
N LYS A 250 32.98 24.38 44.78
CA LYS A 250 34.30 24.53 45.43
C LYS A 250 35.12 25.59 44.71
N LEU A 251 35.31 26.70 45.42
CA LEU A 251 36.41 27.64 45.26
C LEU A 251 37.73 26.92 45.59
N VAL A 252 38.72 27.01 44.70
CA VAL A 252 40.07 27.57 44.96
C VAL A 252 40.56 28.19 43.65
#